data_AF-A0A7H2BB97-F1
#
_entry.id   AF-A0A7H2BB97-F1
#
_cell.length_a   1.000
_cell.length_b   1.000
_cell.length_c   1.000
_cell.angle_alpha   90.00
_cell.angle_beta   90.00
_cell.angle_gamma   90.00
#
_symmetry.space_group_name_H-M   'P 1'
#
loop_
_entity.id
_entity.type
_entity.pdbx_description
1 polymer ?
#
loop_
_entity_poly.entity_id
_entity_poly.type
_entity_poly.pdbx_seq_one_letter_code
_entity_poly.pdbx_strand_id
1 'polypeptide(L)'
;MADPITLFSFGTLLDAKVQHQVFGGQLKASPATLSGVRIIDIPINDPDVIAVSDISVHRGLKRSIESTVTGGILALSSEQLAQADAYEVSDYVRRRVQLTSGDLAWAYLDSHPIKAAERIGVIGDSIAYGRSDITGGWAQHLKVAHCGSDEKRHRLWNFAIPGEKLTNLESYILPELVTRSVDTVLIGAGINDVIAGISANAILTALESLCEKLEDAGCRPVTFTPLWIDAEKTVRIFGADVDLVNVCNYRVALLDWGKRTHRDVVDLYPALENRSEILTDGIHPDARGHEIIFRSLYRS
;
A
#
# COMPACT_ATOMS: atom_id res chain seq x y z
N MET A 1 -14.56 -26.19 11.61
CA MET A 1 -14.97 -25.28 10.52
C MET A 1 -14.10 -24.05 10.65
N ALA A 2 -13.56 -23.52 9.55
CA ALA A 2 -12.80 -22.28 9.61
C ALA A 2 -13.72 -21.13 10.05
N ASP A 3 -13.18 -20.15 10.79
CA ASP A 3 -13.95 -18.99 11.19
C ASP A 3 -14.37 -18.18 9.95
N PRO A 4 -15.60 -17.64 9.92
CA PRO A 4 -16.09 -16.87 8.79
C PRO A 4 -15.27 -15.59 8.60
N ILE A 5 -15.03 -15.25 7.33
CA ILE A 5 -14.29 -14.04 6.96
C ILE A 5 -15.25 -12.85 6.98
N THR A 6 -14.90 -11.78 7.69
CA THR A 6 -15.72 -10.57 7.81
C THR A 6 -15.44 -9.61 6.65
N LEU A 7 -16.47 -9.29 5.86
CA LEU A 7 -16.42 -8.29 4.80
C LEU A 7 -17.36 -7.12 5.11
N PHE A 8 -16.81 -5.94 5.26
CA PHE A 8 -17.56 -4.69 5.28
C PHE A 8 -17.96 -4.29 3.86
N SER A 9 -19.24 -4.02 3.66
CA SER A 9 -19.77 -3.40 2.46
C SER A 9 -20.71 -2.27 2.82
N PHE A 10 -20.72 -1.23 1.98
CA PHE A 10 -21.67 -0.10 2.02
C PHE A 10 -22.45 0.03 0.70
N GLY A 11 -22.22 -0.91 -0.22
CA GLY A 11 -22.65 -0.87 -1.60
C GLY A 11 -23.62 -1.99 -1.97
N THR A 12 -23.58 -2.38 -3.24
CA THR A 12 -24.52 -3.34 -3.86
C THR A 12 -24.41 -4.74 -3.31
N LEU A 13 -23.29 -5.15 -2.70
CA LEU A 13 -23.17 -6.45 -2.04
C LEU A 13 -24.12 -6.64 -0.84
N LEU A 14 -24.75 -5.57 -0.34
CA LEU A 14 -25.84 -5.66 0.66
C LEU A 14 -27.23 -5.88 0.02
N ASP A 15 -27.39 -5.72 -1.28
CA ASP A 15 -28.66 -5.92 -2.00
C ASP A 15 -28.97 -7.41 -2.16
N ALA A 16 -30.19 -7.83 -1.79
CA ALA A 16 -30.60 -9.23 -1.82
C ALA A 16 -30.50 -9.86 -3.22
N LYS A 17 -30.83 -9.12 -4.29
CA LYS A 17 -30.74 -9.63 -5.67
C LYS A 17 -29.29 -9.87 -6.08
N VAL A 18 -28.40 -8.93 -5.73
CA VAL A 18 -26.96 -9.06 -5.99
C VAL A 18 -26.39 -10.24 -5.22
N GLN A 19 -26.76 -10.41 -3.94
CA GLN A 19 -26.33 -11.56 -3.15
C GLN A 19 -26.78 -12.89 -3.74
N HIS A 20 -28.03 -12.98 -4.24
CA HIS A 20 -28.49 -14.17 -4.95
C HIS A 20 -27.67 -14.47 -6.22
N GLN A 21 -27.28 -13.44 -6.97
CA GLN A 21 -26.48 -13.60 -8.17
C GLN A 21 -25.02 -13.97 -7.88
N VAL A 22 -24.40 -13.34 -6.88
CA VAL A 22 -22.97 -13.49 -6.57
C VAL A 22 -22.72 -14.71 -5.68
N PHE A 23 -23.51 -14.89 -4.62
CA PHE A 23 -23.32 -15.92 -3.59
C PHE A 23 -24.29 -17.10 -3.70
N GLY A 24 -25.26 -17.05 -4.63
CA GLY A 24 -26.30 -18.07 -4.79
C GLY A 24 -27.39 -18.02 -3.71
N GLY A 25 -27.38 -17.03 -2.82
CA GLY A 25 -28.32 -16.92 -1.70
C GLY A 25 -28.16 -15.62 -0.92
N GLN A 26 -29.14 -15.31 -0.07
CA GLN A 26 -29.08 -14.14 0.79
C GLN A 26 -28.18 -14.41 2.01
N LEU A 27 -27.34 -13.43 2.34
CA LEU A 27 -26.48 -13.45 3.51
C LEU A 27 -27.01 -12.50 4.58
N LYS A 28 -26.85 -12.88 5.85
CA LYS A 28 -27.20 -11.99 6.96
C LYS A 28 -26.12 -10.92 7.10
N ALA A 29 -26.50 -9.67 6.90
CA ALA A 29 -25.65 -8.52 7.20
C ALA A 29 -25.91 -8.01 8.63
N SER A 30 -24.86 -7.70 9.37
CA SER A 30 -24.94 -6.98 10.65
C SER A 30 -24.53 -5.52 10.45
N PRO A 31 -25.25 -4.53 11.00
CA PRO A 31 -24.86 -3.12 10.87
C PRO A 31 -23.44 -2.86 11.39
N ALA A 32 -22.66 -2.10 10.64
CA ALA A 32 -21.32 -1.69 11.04
C ALA A 32 -20.99 -0.30 10.49
N THR A 33 -19.99 0.34 11.08
CA THR A 33 -19.51 1.65 10.62
C THR A 33 -18.00 1.61 10.45
N LEU A 34 -17.56 2.11 9.30
CA LEU A 34 -16.15 2.30 8.98
C LEU A 34 -15.78 3.76 9.25
N SER A 35 -14.71 3.98 10.01
CA SER A 35 -14.20 5.31 10.32
C SER A 35 -13.08 5.73 9.38
N GLY A 36 -12.83 7.02 9.29
CA GLY A 36 -11.70 7.56 8.53
C GLY A 36 -11.89 7.45 7.02
N VAL A 37 -13.13 7.35 6.55
CA VAL A 37 -13.48 7.28 5.12
C VAL A 37 -14.76 8.07 4.84
N ARG A 38 -14.90 8.51 3.60
CA ARG A 38 -16.14 9.04 3.03
C ARG A 38 -16.44 8.35 1.71
N ILE A 39 -17.73 8.29 1.37
CA ILE A 39 -18.15 7.85 0.03
C ILE A 39 -17.80 8.95 -0.96
N ILE A 40 -17.16 8.57 -2.05
CA ILE A 40 -16.96 9.43 -3.20
C ILE A 40 -17.59 8.81 -4.44
N ASP A 41 -18.05 9.67 -5.32
CA ASP A 41 -18.47 9.31 -6.67
C ASP A 41 -17.24 9.40 -7.58
N ILE A 42 -16.85 8.26 -8.15
CA ILE A 42 -15.76 8.15 -9.11
C ILE A 42 -16.40 8.10 -10.51
N PRO A 43 -16.19 9.11 -11.36
CA PRO A 43 -16.67 9.08 -12.74
C PRO A 43 -16.05 7.89 -13.47
N ILE A 44 -16.89 7.06 -14.09
CA ILE A 44 -16.44 6.04 -15.02
C ILE A 44 -16.24 6.75 -16.35
N ASN A 45 -14.99 6.87 -16.80
CA ASN A 45 -14.67 7.53 -18.07
C ASN A 45 -14.42 6.53 -19.21
N ASP A 46 -14.46 5.23 -18.92
CA ASP A 46 -14.31 4.18 -19.92
C ASP A 46 -15.63 4.05 -20.72
N PRO A 47 -15.63 4.36 -22.03
CA PRO A 47 -16.83 4.33 -22.86
C PRO A 47 -17.46 2.94 -22.95
N ASP A 48 -16.65 1.88 -22.91
CA ASP A 48 -17.12 0.50 -23.02
C ASP A 48 -17.79 0.04 -21.71
N VAL A 49 -17.28 0.50 -20.56
CA VAL A 49 -17.88 0.23 -19.24
C VAL A 49 -19.19 1.00 -19.06
N ILE A 50 -19.26 2.25 -19.52
CA ILE A 50 -20.50 3.04 -19.50
C ILE A 50 -21.59 2.37 -20.35
N ALA A 51 -21.23 1.89 -21.55
CA ALA A 51 -22.17 1.26 -22.48
C ALA A 51 -22.76 -0.06 -21.98
N VAL A 52 -22.05 -0.79 -21.12
CA VAL A 52 -22.48 -2.08 -20.57
C VAL A 52 -23.24 -1.93 -19.24
N SER A 53 -22.86 -0.96 -18.40
CA SER A 53 -23.36 -0.85 -17.03
C SER A 53 -24.54 0.10 -16.85
N ASP A 54 -24.81 1.00 -17.81
CA ASP A 54 -25.76 2.11 -17.70
C ASP A 54 -25.50 3.03 -16.49
N ILE A 55 -24.34 2.89 -15.86
CA ILE A 55 -23.89 3.64 -14.69
C ILE A 55 -22.68 4.46 -15.11
N SER A 56 -22.74 5.77 -14.91
CA SER A 56 -21.64 6.70 -15.20
C SER A 56 -20.77 7.00 -13.97
N VAL A 57 -21.08 6.40 -12.83
CA VAL A 57 -20.47 6.70 -11.53
C VAL A 57 -20.31 5.43 -10.68
N HIS A 58 -19.07 5.09 -10.33
CA HIS A 58 -18.78 4.09 -9.31
C HIS A 58 -18.64 4.76 -7.94
N ARG A 59 -19.30 4.21 -6.91
CA ARG A 59 -19.11 4.68 -5.53
C ARG A 59 -17.89 3.98 -4.93
N GLY A 60 -16.92 4.77 -4.47
CA GLY A 60 -15.72 4.30 -3.80
C GLY A 60 -15.59 4.82 -2.38
N LEU A 61 -14.70 4.22 -1.61
CA LEU A 61 -14.25 4.77 -0.33
C LEU A 61 -12.99 5.59 -0.57
N LYS A 62 -13.01 6.86 -0.15
CA LYS A 62 -11.81 7.68 -0.02
C LYS A 62 -11.51 7.95 1.44
N ARG A 63 -10.24 7.96 1.84
CA ARG A 63 -9.85 8.31 3.20
C ARG A 63 -10.33 9.72 3.55
N SER A 64 -10.86 9.85 4.76
CA SER A 64 -11.45 11.06 5.31
C SER A 64 -11.58 10.93 6.82
N ILE A 65 -10.58 11.43 7.55
CA ILE A 65 -10.39 11.13 8.98
C ILE A 65 -11.57 11.56 9.85
N GLU A 66 -12.23 12.66 9.48
CA GLU A 66 -13.38 13.20 10.20
C GLU A 66 -14.71 12.55 9.79
N SER A 67 -14.69 11.63 8.82
CA SER A 67 -15.89 11.02 8.26
C SER A 67 -16.06 9.57 8.67
N THR A 68 -17.31 9.13 8.62
CA THR A 68 -17.70 7.74 8.82
C THR A 68 -18.65 7.30 7.71
N VAL A 69 -18.63 6.01 7.42
CA VAL A 69 -19.54 5.37 6.46
C VAL A 69 -20.25 4.22 7.16
N THR A 70 -21.57 4.28 7.23
CA THR A 70 -22.41 3.20 7.73
C THR A 70 -22.67 2.18 6.61
N GLY A 71 -22.54 0.90 6.93
CA GLY A 71 -22.76 -0.21 6.03
C GLY A 71 -23.13 -1.47 6.81
N GLY A 72 -22.72 -2.62 6.31
CA GLY A 72 -22.95 -3.92 6.94
C GLY A 72 -21.77 -4.86 6.81
N ILE A 73 -21.64 -5.76 7.78
CA ILE A 73 -20.69 -6.88 7.76
C ILE A 73 -21.40 -8.10 7.24
N LEU A 74 -20.81 -8.69 6.21
CA LEU A 74 -21.14 -10.01 5.68
C LEU A 74 -20.13 -11.02 6.23
N ALA A 75 -20.63 -12.14 6.76
CA ALA A 75 -19.82 -13.28 7.15
C ALA A 75 -19.72 -14.24 5.96
N LEU A 76 -18.54 -14.36 5.36
CA LEU A 76 -18.31 -15.11 4.12
C LEU A 76 -17.44 -16.35 4.35
N SER A 77 -17.70 -17.41 3.59
CA SER A 77 -16.70 -18.47 3.36
C SER A 77 -15.58 -17.98 2.43
N SER A 78 -14.48 -18.73 2.35
CA SER A 78 -13.39 -18.43 1.41
C SER A 78 -13.86 -18.41 -0.05
N GLU A 79 -14.79 -19.30 -0.42
CA GLU A 79 -15.36 -19.39 -1.77
C GLU A 79 -16.25 -18.17 -2.07
N GLN A 80 -17.10 -17.79 -1.12
CA GLN A 80 -17.94 -16.59 -1.26
C GLN A 80 -17.10 -15.32 -1.33
N LEU A 81 -16.01 -15.26 -0.57
CA LEU A 81 -15.09 -14.15 -0.65
C LEU A 81 -14.40 -14.07 -2.02
N ALA A 82 -14.01 -15.20 -2.61
CA ALA A 82 -13.48 -15.23 -3.98
C ALA A 82 -14.53 -14.81 -5.02
N GLN A 83 -15.81 -15.12 -4.79
CA GLN A 83 -16.91 -14.62 -5.63
C GLN A 83 -17.09 -13.11 -5.51
N ALA A 84 -16.96 -12.56 -4.29
CA ALA A 84 -16.96 -11.11 -4.07
C ALA A 84 -15.76 -10.45 -4.77
N ASP A 85 -14.57 -11.06 -4.69
CA ASP A 85 -13.36 -10.57 -5.39
C ASP A 85 -13.56 -10.57 -6.92
N ALA A 86 -14.29 -11.53 -7.47
CA ALA A 86 -14.59 -11.59 -8.90
C ALA A 86 -15.68 -10.60 -9.34
N TYR A 87 -16.56 -10.20 -8.41
CA TYR A 87 -17.61 -9.23 -8.65
C TYR A 87 -17.08 -7.79 -8.63
N GLU A 88 -16.20 -7.49 -7.67
CA GLU A 88 -15.56 -6.17 -7.55
C GLU A 88 -14.43 -6.08 -8.59
N VAL A 89 -14.66 -5.29 -9.64
CA VAL A 89 -13.75 -5.10 -10.78
C VAL A 89 -12.38 -4.53 -10.36
N SER A 90 -11.41 -4.52 -11.28
CA SER A 90 -9.98 -4.21 -11.02
C SER A 90 -9.68 -2.87 -10.32
N ASP A 91 -10.61 -1.93 -10.37
CA ASP A 91 -10.46 -0.62 -9.72
C ASP A 91 -10.58 -0.70 -8.20
N TYR A 92 -11.11 -1.81 -7.68
CA TYR A 92 -11.24 -2.05 -6.24
C TYR A 92 -10.55 -3.33 -5.82
N VAL A 93 -9.82 -3.24 -4.73
CA VAL A 93 -9.06 -4.35 -4.18
C VAL A 93 -9.38 -4.52 -2.72
N ARG A 94 -9.47 -5.78 -2.30
CA ARG A 94 -9.77 -6.11 -0.92
C ARG A 94 -8.59 -5.74 -0.02
N ARG A 95 -8.82 -4.94 1.00
CA ARG A 95 -7.84 -4.50 2.01
C ARG A 95 -8.41 -4.61 3.41
N ARG A 96 -7.53 -4.83 4.38
CA ARG A 96 -7.92 -4.81 5.79
C ARG A 96 -8.24 -3.38 6.23
N VAL A 97 -9.31 -3.24 6.99
CA VAL A 97 -9.77 -1.99 7.57
C VAL A 97 -10.23 -2.22 9.00
N GLN A 98 -10.15 -1.16 9.82
CA GLN A 98 -10.64 -1.17 11.18
C GLN A 98 -12.02 -0.50 11.28
N LEU A 99 -13.00 -1.21 11.83
CA LEU A 99 -14.33 -0.68 12.11
C LEU A 99 -14.31 0.24 13.33
N THR A 100 -15.36 1.04 13.53
CA THR A 100 -15.51 1.86 14.75
C THR A 100 -15.59 1.04 16.03
N SER A 101 -15.89 -0.27 15.95
CA SER A 101 -15.86 -1.19 17.09
C SER A 101 -14.43 -1.58 17.50
N GLY A 102 -13.42 -1.29 16.68
CA GLY A 102 -12.05 -1.77 16.83
C GLY A 102 -11.77 -3.08 16.10
N ASP A 103 -12.81 -3.79 15.65
CA ASP A 103 -12.66 -5.05 14.92
C ASP A 103 -12.08 -4.82 13.52
N LEU A 104 -11.25 -5.76 13.06
CA LEU A 104 -10.79 -5.81 11.68
C LEU A 104 -11.84 -6.46 10.78
N ALA A 105 -11.99 -5.89 9.59
CA ALA A 105 -12.76 -6.47 8.49
C ALA A 105 -12.02 -6.26 7.18
N TRP A 106 -12.39 -7.04 6.17
CA TRP A 106 -12.05 -6.71 4.80
C TRP A 106 -12.99 -5.63 4.25
N ALA A 107 -12.50 -4.77 3.38
CA ALA A 107 -13.31 -3.89 2.56
C ALA A 107 -12.67 -3.72 1.19
N TYR A 108 -13.47 -3.39 0.18
CA TYR A 108 -12.99 -3.03 -1.15
C TYR A 108 -12.62 -1.54 -1.16
N LEU A 109 -11.34 -1.26 -1.39
CA LEU A 109 -10.76 0.10 -1.47
C LEU A 109 -10.19 0.35 -2.86
N ASP A 110 -9.99 1.62 -3.23
CA ASP A 110 -9.33 1.98 -4.50
C ASP A 110 -7.99 1.25 -4.65
N SER A 111 -7.77 0.66 -5.82
CA SER A 111 -6.56 -0.10 -6.14
C SER A 111 -5.28 0.72 -6.12
N HIS A 112 -5.38 2.06 -6.22
CA HIS A 112 -4.27 3.00 -6.19
C HIS A 112 -4.10 3.57 -4.77
N PRO A 113 -3.22 3.00 -3.92
CA PRO A 113 -3.15 3.36 -2.50
C PRO A 113 -2.80 4.83 -2.25
N ILE A 114 -1.92 5.40 -3.07
CA ILE A 114 -1.45 6.79 -2.92
C ILE A 114 -2.56 7.77 -3.27
N LYS A 115 -3.34 7.50 -4.32
CA LYS A 115 -4.48 8.32 -4.74
C LYS A 115 -5.62 8.28 -3.69
N ALA A 116 -5.79 7.13 -3.05
CA ALA A 116 -6.81 6.91 -2.03
C ALA A 116 -6.49 7.60 -0.69
N ALA A 117 -5.21 7.88 -0.44
CA ALA A 117 -4.71 8.41 0.81
C ALA A 117 -5.11 9.87 1.04
N GLU A 118 -5.21 10.26 2.30
CA GLU A 118 -5.29 11.67 2.71
C GLU A 118 -4.00 12.07 3.43
N ARG A 119 -3.52 11.23 4.34
CA ARG A 119 -2.35 11.47 5.19
C ARG A 119 -1.37 10.32 5.07
N ILE A 120 -0.22 10.63 4.50
CA ILE A 120 0.81 9.67 4.17
C ILE A 120 1.97 9.74 5.16
N GLY A 121 2.40 8.59 5.68
CA GLY A 121 3.67 8.44 6.39
C GLY A 121 4.66 7.66 5.53
N VAL A 122 5.80 8.25 5.20
CA VAL A 122 6.91 7.54 4.56
C VAL A 122 7.85 7.05 5.64
N ILE A 123 8.06 5.74 5.72
CA ILE A 123 8.99 5.10 6.66
C ILE A 123 10.01 4.33 5.83
N GLY A 124 11.25 4.23 6.30
CA GLY A 124 12.25 3.50 5.53
C GLY A 124 13.67 3.90 5.82
N ASP A 125 14.52 3.64 4.84
CA ASP A 125 15.97 3.82 4.92
C ASP A 125 16.49 5.08 4.21
N SER A 126 17.75 5.08 3.79
CA SER A 126 18.41 6.19 3.09
C SER A 126 17.77 6.55 1.75
N ILE A 127 17.17 5.57 1.05
CA ILE A 127 16.50 5.82 -0.23
C ILE A 127 15.18 6.55 0.02
N ALA A 128 14.39 6.08 0.99
CA ALA A 128 13.16 6.76 1.40
C ALA A 128 13.42 8.15 2.02
N TYR A 129 14.57 8.33 2.66
CA TYR A 129 15.03 9.63 3.18
C TYR A 129 15.32 10.66 2.08
N GLY A 130 15.57 10.22 0.84
CA GLY A 130 15.94 11.11 -0.27
C GLY A 130 17.46 11.35 -0.37
N ARG A 131 18.28 10.42 0.12
CA ARG A 131 19.74 10.52 -0.02
C ARG A 131 20.13 10.70 -1.49
N SER A 132 21.15 11.53 -1.71
CA SER A 132 21.69 11.88 -3.04
C SER A 132 20.79 12.80 -3.89
N ASP A 133 19.73 13.36 -3.32
CA ASP A 133 18.96 14.45 -3.92
C ASP A 133 18.76 15.60 -2.92
N ILE A 134 19.32 16.77 -3.23
CA ILE A 134 19.23 17.97 -2.39
C ILE A 134 17.80 18.49 -2.25
N THR A 135 16.90 18.09 -3.16
CA THR A 135 15.49 18.46 -3.12
C THR A 135 14.67 17.55 -2.20
N GLY A 136 15.27 16.54 -1.58
CA GLY A 136 14.60 15.63 -0.64
C GLY A 136 14.06 14.34 -1.26
N GLY A 137 14.40 14.04 -2.52
CA GLY A 137 14.09 12.80 -3.20
C GLY A 137 12.62 12.60 -3.55
N TRP A 138 12.28 11.36 -3.94
CA TRP A 138 10.95 10.99 -4.41
C TRP A 138 9.85 11.29 -3.38
N ALA A 139 10.15 11.15 -2.08
CA ALA A 139 9.19 11.40 -1.01
C ALA A 139 8.82 12.89 -0.92
N GLN A 140 9.76 13.78 -1.18
CA GLN A 140 9.50 15.23 -1.21
C GLN A 140 8.72 15.62 -2.47
N HIS A 141 9.03 15.04 -3.64
CA HIS A 141 8.23 15.25 -4.85
C HIS A 141 6.78 14.78 -4.67
N LEU A 142 6.61 13.60 -4.06
CA LEU A 142 5.30 13.07 -3.71
C LEU A 142 4.57 13.98 -2.72
N LYS A 143 5.26 14.50 -1.70
CA LYS A 143 4.68 15.45 -0.74
C LYS A 143 4.14 16.69 -1.43
N VAL A 144 4.91 17.29 -2.34
CA VAL A 144 4.48 18.48 -3.09
C VAL A 144 3.25 18.19 -3.93
N ALA A 145 3.24 17.10 -4.70
CA ALA A 145 2.11 16.73 -5.54
C ALA A 145 0.86 16.38 -4.71
N HIS A 146 1.03 15.56 -3.67
CA HIS A 146 -0.06 15.11 -2.80
C HIS A 146 -0.68 16.26 -2.02
N CYS A 147 0.13 17.03 -1.28
CA CYS A 147 -0.36 18.14 -0.46
C CYS A 147 -0.89 19.30 -1.32
N GLY A 148 -0.28 19.56 -2.48
CA GLY A 148 -0.75 20.61 -3.39
C GLY A 148 -2.11 20.31 -4.03
N SER A 149 -2.49 19.04 -4.15
CA SER A 149 -3.80 18.67 -4.70
C SER A 149 -4.98 18.95 -3.75
N ASP A 150 -4.73 19.01 -2.43
CA ASP A 150 -5.71 19.42 -1.41
C ASP A 150 -4.96 19.89 -0.14
N GLU A 151 -4.59 21.17 -0.10
CA GLU A 151 -3.82 21.74 0.99
C GLU A 151 -4.54 21.72 2.35
N LYS A 152 -5.87 21.55 2.36
CA LYS A 152 -6.64 21.50 3.61
C LYS A 152 -6.53 20.12 4.26
N ARG A 153 -6.62 19.07 3.47
CA ARG A 153 -6.79 17.70 3.97
C ARG A 153 -5.52 16.87 3.83
N HIS A 154 -4.81 17.02 2.71
CA HIS A 154 -3.68 16.16 2.41
C HIS A 154 -2.43 16.52 3.20
N ARG A 155 -1.76 15.52 3.78
CA ARG A 155 -0.47 15.69 4.47
C ARG A 155 0.47 14.54 4.13
N LEU A 156 1.76 14.81 4.14
CA LEU A 156 2.80 13.79 4.05
C LEU A 156 3.94 14.11 5.02
N TRP A 157 4.38 13.10 5.77
CA TRP A 157 5.59 13.15 6.60
C TRP A 157 6.57 12.09 6.16
N ASN A 158 7.86 12.46 6.16
CA ASN A 158 8.95 11.51 5.94
C ASN A 158 9.64 11.24 7.28
N PHE A 159 9.56 9.98 7.72
CA PHE A 159 10.16 9.45 8.95
C PHE A 159 11.34 8.53 8.65
N ALA A 160 11.76 8.41 7.39
CA ALA A 160 12.84 7.52 7.01
C ALA A 160 14.15 7.91 7.71
N ILE A 161 14.94 6.91 8.09
CA ILE A 161 16.21 7.07 8.78
C ILE A 161 17.30 6.41 7.94
N PRO A 162 18.33 7.15 7.49
CA PRO A 162 19.41 6.56 6.71
C PRO A 162 20.09 5.39 7.43
N GLY A 163 20.25 4.26 6.72
CA GLY A 163 20.87 3.04 7.25
C GLY A 163 19.93 2.14 8.07
N GLU A 164 18.67 2.52 8.22
CA GLU A 164 17.69 1.74 8.97
C GLU A 164 17.36 0.41 8.28
N LYS A 165 17.03 -0.59 9.10
CA LYS A 165 16.56 -1.91 8.66
C LYS A 165 15.06 -2.02 8.83
N LEU A 166 14.41 -2.74 7.91
CA LEU A 166 12.97 -3.02 8.00
C LEU A 166 12.64 -3.69 9.34
N THR A 167 13.49 -4.62 9.79
CA THR A 167 13.30 -5.34 11.05
C THR A 167 13.26 -4.46 12.30
N ASN A 168 13.70 -3.21 12.21
CA ASN A 168 13.75 -2.29 13.35
C ASN A 168 12.60 -1.28 13.38
N LEU A 169 11.95 -1.02 12.24
CA LEU A 169 10.98 0.08 12.08
C LEU A 169 9.84 0.01 13.10
N GLU A 170 9.34 -1.19 13.37
CA GLU A 170 8.23 -1.44 14.29
C GLU A 170 8.49 -0.93 15.71
N SER A 171 9.75 -0.90 16.15
CA SER A 171 10.12 -0.60 17.54
C SER A 171 9.83 0.85 17.98
N TYR A 172 9.63 1.77 17.04
CA TYR A 172 9.47 3.20 17.35
C TYR A 172 8.42 3.93 16.52
N ILE A 173 7.98 3.39 15.38
CA ILE A 173 7.27 4.22 14.40
C ILE A 173 5.79 4.45 14.72
N LEU A 174 5.12 3.49 15.38
CA LEU A 174 3.67 3.54 15.59
C LEU A 174 3.18 4.80 16.32
N PRO A 175 3.80 5.26 17.43
CA PRO A 175 3.36 6.49 18.10
C PRO A 175 3.41 7.74 17.21
N GLU A 176 4.43 7.84 16.34
CA GLU A 176 4.59 8.98 15.42
C GLU A 176 3.48 9.01 14.36
N LEU A 177 3.10 7.83 13.84
CA LEU A 177 2.05 7.67 12.83
C LEU A 177 0.67 7.96 13.43
N VAL A 178 0.36 7.37 14.59
CA VAL A 178 -0.93 7.55 15.29
C VAL A 178 -1.14 9.00 15.68
N THR A 179 -0.12 9.67 16.23
CA THR A 179 -0.20 11.09 16.64
C THR A 179 -0.57 12.01 15.48
N ARG A 180 -0.20 11.64 14.25
CA ARG A 180 -0.48 12.42 13.04
C ARG A 180 -1.71 11.93 12.28
N SER A 181 -2.39 10.91 12.77
CA SER A 181 -3.52 10.27 12.09
C SER A 181 -3.16 9.88 10.66
N VAL A 182 -1.99 9.27 10.48
CA VAL A 182 -1.59 8.72 9.17
C VAL A 182 -2.60 7.63 8.79
N ASP A 183 -3.07 7.64 7.54
CA ASP A 183 -3.98 6.61 7.03
C ASP A 183 -3.33 5.66 6.03
N THR A 184 -2.21 6.05 5.43
CA THR A 184 -1.48 5.25 4.45
C THR A 184 0.01 5.34 4.72
N VAL A 185 0.69 4.20 4.82
CA VAL A 185 2.11 4.12 5.18
C VAL A 185 2.90 3.52 4.04
N LEU A 186 3.85 4.30 3.50
CA LEU A 186 4.77 3.87 2.46
C LEU A 186 6.05 3.35 3.11
N ILE A 187 6.38 2.08 2.86
CA ILE A 187 7.48 1.35 3.48
C ILE A 187 8.59 1.15 2.45
N GLY A 188 9.63 1.99 2.51
CA GLY A 188 10.81 1.92 1.66
C GLY A 188 12.04 1.46 2.45
N ALA A 189 12.05 0.20 2.88
CA ALA A 189 13.18 -0.43 3.58
C ALA A 189 13.30 -1.91 3.19
N GLY A 190 14.43 -2.52 3.56
CA GLY A 190 14.67 -3.96 3.39
C GLY A 190 16.02 -4.26 2.74
N ILE A 191 16.59 -3.32 1.98
CA ILE A 191 17.89 -3.57 1.34
C ILE A 191 19.04 -3.64 2.35
N ASN A 192 19.01 -2.81 3.40
CA ASN A 192 19.99 -2.87 4.48
C ASN A 192 19.93 -4.20 5.23
N ASP A 193 18.75 -4.81 5.34
CA ASP A 193 18.55 -6.14 5.91
C ASP A 193 19.23 -7.20 5.05
N VAL A 194 19.00 -7.17 3.72
CA VAL A 194 19.64 -8.09 2.76
C VAL A 194 21.16 -7.93 2.79
N ILE A 195 21.68 -6.70 2.77
CA ILE A 195 23.12 -6.40 2.85
C ILE A 195 23.71 -6.91 4.19
N ALA A 196 22.93 -6.84 5.27
CA ALA A 196 23.33 -7.37 6.57
C ALA A 196 23.21 -8.92 6.69
N GLY A 197 22.88 -9.61 5.59
CA GLY A 197 22.75 -11.06 5.56
C GLY A 197 21.47 -11.60 6.22
N ILE A 198 20.46 -10.75 6.45
CA ILE A 198 19.16 -11.19 6.97
C ILE A 198 18.42 -11.92 5.86
N SER A 199 17.87 -13.10 6.17
CA SER A 199 17.15 -13.90 5.18
C SER A 199 15.84 -13.24 4.76
N ALA A 200 15.44 -13.42 3.50
CA ALA A 200 14.16 -12.93 2.98
C ALA A 200 12.97 -13.33 3.87
N ASN A 201 12.97 -14.56 4.39
CA ASN A 201 11.92 -15.02 5.30
C ASN A 201 11.87 -14.21 6.60
N ALA A 202 13.01 -13.91 7.22
CA ALA A 202 13.04 -13.09 8.44
C ALA A 202 12.59 -11.66 8.18
N ILE A 203 12.96 -11.08 7.03
CA ILE A 203 12.50 -9.75 6.61
C ILE A 203 10.97 -9.75 6.43
N LEU A 204 10.42 -10.76 5.75
CA LEU A 204 8.97 -10.87 5.52
C LEU A 204 8.18 -11.12 6.81
N THR A 205 8.72 -11.87 7.77
CA THR A 205 8.10 -12.02 9.09
C THR A 205 8.05 -10.69 9.84
N ALA A 206 9.11 -9.89 9.78
CA ALA A 206 9.11 -8.57 10.40
C ALA A 206 8.14 -7.60 9.69
N LEU A 207 8.08 -7.66 8.35
CA LEU A 207 7.13 -6.88 7.57
C LEU A 207 5.68 -7.26 7.88
N GLU A 208 5.38 -8.57 8.00
CA GLU A 208 4.06 -9.06 8.41
C GLU A 208 3.63 -8.45 9.74
N SER A 209 4.48 -8.57 10.77
CA SER A 209 4.24 -8.02 12.11
C SER A 209 4.02 -6.51 12.08
N LEU A 210 4.85 -5.78 11.34
CA LEU A 210 4.69 -4.34 11.16
C LEU A 210 3.35 -4.01 10.49
N CYS A 211 3.00 -4.70 9.40
CA CYS A 211 1.76 -4.47 8.69
C CYS A 211 0.52 -4.77 9.54
N GLU A 212 0.52 -5.83 10.35
CA GLU A 212 -0.58 -6.12 11.28
C GLU A 212 -0.80 -4.97 12.26
N LYS A 213 0.26 -4.43 12.86
CA LYS A 213 0.13 -3.29 13.78
C LYS A 213 -0.31 -2.00 13.09
N LEU A 214 0.10 -1.80 11.84
CA LEU A 214 -0.38 -0.68 11.04
C LEU A 214 -1.87 -0.81 10.73
N GLU A 215 -2.33 -2.00 10.36
CA GLU A 215 -3.74 -2.31 10.10
C GLU A 215 -4.59 -2.14 11.37
N ASP A 216 -4.10 -2.59 12.52
CA ASP A 216 -4.72 -2.37 13.84
C ASP A 216 -4.78 -0.88 14.24
N ALA A 217 -3.88 -0.06 13.69
CA ALA A 217 -3.92 1.40 13.82
C ALA A 217 -4.75 2.08 12.71
N GLY A 218 -5.47 1.31 11.89
CA GLY A 218 -6.31 1.80 10.79
C GLY A 218 -5.54 2.26 9.56
N CYS A 219 -4.22 2.04 9.50
CA CYS A 219 -3.36 2.42 8.38
C CYS A 219 -3.40 1.37 7.26
N ARG A 220 -3.32 1.82 6.01
CA ARG A 220 -3.06 0.97 4.84
C ARG A 220 -1.54 0.89 4.60
N PRO A 221 -0.90 -0.27 4.82
CA PRO A 221 0.52 -0.44 4.49
C PRO A 221 0.72 -0.61 2.98
N VAL A 222 1.74 0.05 2.44
CA VAL A 222 2.19 -0.05 1.05
C VAL A 222 3.70 -0.24 1.08
N THR A 223 4.17 -1.40 0.65
CA THR A 223 5.62 -1.70 0.66
C THR A 223 6.21 -1.63 -0.74
N PHE A 224 7.49 -1.34 -0.81
CA PHE A 224 8.22 -1.26 -2.07
C PHE A 224 9.21 -2.39 -2.21
N THR A 225 9.28 -2.92 -3.43
CA THR A 225 10.37 -3.79 -3.84
C THR A 225 11.72 -3.07 -3.69
N PRO A 226 12.82 -3.79 -3.39
CA PRO A 226 14.16 -3.22 -3.51
C PRO A 226 14.36 -2.67 -4.93
N LEU A 227 15.17 -1.62 -5.03
CA LEU A 227 15.55 -1.04 -6.32
C LEU A 227 16.54 -1.96 -7.05
N TRP A 228 16.70 -1.75 -8.36
CA TRP A 228 17.82 -2.35 -9.09
C TRP A 228 19.15 -1.78 -8.57
N ILE A 229 20.15 -2.65 -8.43
CA ILE A 229 21.47 -2.32 -7.86
C ILE A 229 22.55 -2.61 -8.90
N ASP A 230 23.45 -1.65 -9.08
CA ASP A 230 24.70 -1.87 -9.83
C ASP A 230 25.74 -2.44 -8.86
N ALA A 231 25.92 -3.76 -8.88
CA ALA A 231 26.85 -4.45 -7.98
C ALA A 231 28.31 -3.99 -8.15
N GLU A 232 28.76 -3.77 -9.40
CA GLU A 232 30.14 -3.34 -9.66
C GLU A 232 30.40 -1.94 -9.09
N LYS A 233 29.46 -1.01 -9.32
CA LYS A 233 29.54 0.34 -8.78
C LYS A 233 29.39 0.37 -7.27
N THR A 234 28.57 -0.53 -6.71
CA THR A 234 28.41 -0.68 -5.27
C THR A 234 29.71 -1.11 -4.60
N VAL A 235 30.39 -2.13 -5.13
CA VAL A 235 31.70 -2.55 -4.61
C VAL A 235 32.72 -1.42 -4.75
N ARG A 236 32.77 -0.75 -5.91
CA ARG A 236 33.77 0.27 -6.21
C ARG A 236 33.59 1.58 -5.43
N ILE A 237 32.35 2.03 -5.21
CA ILE A 237 32.03 3.36 -4.67
C ILE A 237 31.46 3.27 -3.27
N PHE A 238 30.46 2.42 -3.05
CA PHE A 238 29.83 2.27 -1.74
C PHE A 238 30.68 1.40 -0.79
N GLY A 239 31.49 0.49 -1.34
CA GLY A 239 32.40 -0.36 -0.58
C GLY A 239 31.72 -1.55 0.09
N ALA A 240 30.56 -1.99 -0.44
CA ALA A 240 29.89 -3.21 0.01
C ALA A 240 29.73 -4.18 -1.16
N ASP A 241 29.91 -5.47 -0.87
CA ASP A 241 29.56 -6.55 -1.78
C ASP A 241 28.10 -6.92 -1.55
N VAL A 242 27.29 -6.83 -2.60
CA VAL A 242 25.84 -7.06 -2.54
C VAL A 242 25.51 -8.27 -3.38
N ASP A 243 25.02 -9.32 -2.72
CA ASP A 243 24.57 -10.53 -3.39
C ASP A 243 23.25 -10.26 -4.14
N LEU A 244 23.37 -10.04 -5.46
CA LEU A 244 22.22 -9.81 -6.34
C LEU A 244 21.25 -10.98 -6.38
N VAL A 245 21.70 -12.21 -6.11
CA VAL A 245 20.82 -13.38 -6.03
C VAL A 245 19.88 -13.23 -4.83
N ASN A 246 20.41 -12.80 -3.69
CA ASN A 246 19.59 -12.55 -2.50
C ASN A 246 18.62 -11.37 -2.69
N VAL A 247 19.07 -10.30 -3.36
CA VAL A 247 18.20 -9.15 -3.69
C VAL A 247 17.02 -9.60 -4.58
N CYS A 248 17.30 -10.36 -5.64
CA CYS A 248 16.28 -10.89 -6.54
C CYS A 248 15.33 -11.87 -5.83
N ASN A 249 15.87 -12.79 -5.02
CA ASN A 249 15.07 -13.73 -4.24
C ASN A 249 14.14 -12.99 -3.26
N TYR A 250 14.65 -11.95 -2.59
CA TYR A 250 13.84 -11.12 -1.69
C TYR A 250 12.72 -10.39 -2.45
N ARG A 251 13.02 -9.77 -3.60
CA ARG A 251 12.01 -9.12 -4.46
C ARG A 251 10.89 -10.09 -4.85
N VAL A 252 11.23 -11.28 -5.36
CA VAL A 252 10.24 -12.29 -5.76
C VAL A 252 9.39 -12.72 -4.57
N ALA A 253 10.03 -13.03 -3.44
CA ALA A 253 9.33 -13.43 -2.22
C ALA A 253 8.39 -12.33 -1.70
N LEU A 254 8.78 -11.06 -1.80
CA LEU A 254 7.97 -9.91 -1.40
C LEU A 254 6.74 -9.73 -2.30
N LEU A 255 6.90 -9.87 -3.61
CA LEU A 255 5.78 -9.80 -4.56
C LEU A 255 4.75 -10.91 -4.33
N ASP A 256 5.22 -12.14 -4.10
CA ASP A 256 4.33 -13.28 -3.80
C ASP A 256 3.68 -13.15 -2.42
N TRP A 257 4.41 -12.61 -1.44
CA TRP A 257 3.86 -12.25 -0.13
C TRP A 257 2.72 -11.24 -0.25
N GLY A 258 2.88 -10.19 -1.06
CA GLY A 258 1.84 -9.18 -1.27
C GLY A 258 0.56 -9.78 -1.85
N LYS A 259 0.69 -10.60 -2.89
CA LYS A 259 -0.44 -11.32 -3.50
C LYS A 259 -1.17 -12.20 -2.50
N ARG A 260 -0.44 -12.99 -1.72
CA ARG A 260 -1.00 -13.94 -0.75
C ARG A 260 -1.68 -13.25 0.43
N THR A 261 -1.15 -12.10 0.86
CA THR A 261 -1.67 -11.34 2.01
C THR A 261 -2.67 -10.25 1.63
N HIS A 262 -2.87 -10.01 0.33
CA HIS A 262 -3.68 -8.92 -0.21
C HIS A 262 -3.23 -7.53 0.26
N ARG A 263 -1.92 -7.34 0.43
CA ARG A 263 -1.30 -6.04 0.76
C ARG A 263 -0.65 -5.42 -0.46
N ASP A 264 -0.56 -4.10 -0.48
CA ASP A 264 0.01 -3.36 -1.60
C ASP A 264 1.54 -3.52 -1.63
N VAL A 265 2.06 -4.05 -2.75
CA VAL A 265 3.49 -4.11 -3.05
C VAL A 265 3.72 -3.42 -4.39
N VAL A 266 4.49 -2.33 -4.39
CA VAL A 266 4.87 -1.63 -5.64
C VAL A 266 6.24 -2.10 -6.11
N ASP A 267 6.30 -2.63 -7.33
CA ASP A 267 7.53 -3.10 -7.94
C ASP A 267 8.31 -1.95 -8.59
N LEU A 268 9.25 -1.37 -7.85
CA LEU A 268 10.09 -0.26 -8.32
C LEU A 268 11.37 -0.72 -9.04
N TYR A 269 11.71 -2.00 -8.96
CA TYR A 269 12.94 -2.54 -9.53
C TYR A 269 13.05 -2.27 -11.04
N PRO A 270 12.02 -2.53 -11.88
CA PRO A 270 12.12 -2.33 -13.33
C PRO A 270 12.33 -0.87 -13.73
N ALA A 271 11.92 0.08 -12.88
CA ALA A 271 12.02 1.50 -13.19
C ALA A 271 13.48 1.98 -13.30
N LEU A 272 14.38 1.32 -12.56
CA LEU A 272 15.81 1.65 -12.48
C LEU A 272 16.71 0.58 -13.11
N GLU A 273 16.12 -0.49 -13.64
CA GLU A 273 16.86 -1.62 -14.19
C GLU A 273 17.81 -1.20 -15.31
N ASN A 274 19.08 -1.60 -15.18
CA ASN A 274 20.18 -1.27 -16.10
C ASN A 274 20.46 0.24 -16.25
N ARG A 275 20.11 1.06 -15.25
CA ARG A 275 20.36 2.51 -15.25
C ARG A 275 21.42 2.91 -14.22
N SER A 276 22.66 2.43 -14.39
CA SER A 276 23.78 2.76 -13.49
C SER A 276 24.07 4.26 -13.38
N GLU A 277 23.78 5.02 -14.45
CA GLU A 277 24.10 6.44 -14.55
C GLU A 277 23.30 7.32 -13.59
N ILE A 278 22.15 6.84 -13.11
CA ILE A 278 21.29 7.55 -12.14
C ILE A 278 21.43 7.01 -10.72
N LEU A 279 22.40 6.12 -10.46
CA LEU A 279 22.73 5.63 -9.12
C LEU A 279 24.08 6.20 -8.70
N THR A 280 24.16 7.00 -7.64
CA THR A 280 25.40 7.70 -7.26
C THR A 280 26.52 6.74 -6.85
N ASP A 281 26.16 5.69 -6.14
CA ASP A 281 27.09 4.70 -5.58
C ASP A 281 26.70 3.26 -5.90
N GLY A 282 25.76 3.06 -6.84
CA GLY A 282 25.23 1.75 -7.22
C GLY A 282 23.99 1.32 -6.45
N ILE A 283 23.63 2.02 -5.37
CA ILE A 283 22.40 1.79 -4.58
C ILE A 283 21.51 3.04 -4.57
N HIS A 284 22.07 4.21 -4.26
CA HIS A 284 21.30 5.42 -4.01
C HIS A 284 20.99 6.15 -5.33
N PRO A 285 19.71 6.39 -5.64
CA PRO A 285 19.32 7.20 -6.80
C PRO A 285 19.79 8.65 -6.68
N ASP A 286 20.25 9.25 -7.78
CA ASP A 286 20.41 10.69 -7.89
C ASP A 286 19.04 11.38 -8.08
N ALA A 287 19.03 12.72 -8.27
CA ALA A 287 17.80 13.46 -8.48
C ALA A 287 16.95 12.94 -9.67
N ARG A 288 17.57 12.43 -10.74
CA ARG A 288 16.85 11.85 -11.88
C ARG A 288 16.25 10.48 -11.53
N GLY A 289 16.98 9.67 -10.77
CA GLY A 289 16.47 8.39 -10.27
C GLY A 289 15.32 8.56 -9.28
N HIS A 290 15.40 9.54 -8.38
CA HIS A 290 14.30 9.92 -7.48
C HIS A 290 13.06 10.40 -8.25
N GLU A 291 13.23 11.20 -9.29
CA GLU A 291 12.12 11.62 -10.17
C GLU A 291 11.44 10.42 -10.86
N ILE A 292 12.23 9.43 -11.31
CA ILE A 292 11.68 8.19 -11.90
C ILE A 292 10.85 7.42 -10.87
N ILE A 293 11.36 7.25 -9.64
CA ILE A 293 10.63 6.60 -8.56
C ILE A 293 9.32 7.33 -8.28
N PHE A 294 9.36 8.65 -8.12
CA PHE A 294 8.17 9.47 -7.90
C PHE A 294 7.12 9.26 -9.00
N ARG A 295 7.51 9.26 -10.27
CA ARG A 295 6.58 9.04 -11.39
C ARG A 295 5.97 7.64 -11.40
N SER A 296 6.75 6.62 -11.04
CA SER A 296 6.25 5.25 -10.90
C SER A 296 5.20 5.17 -9.80
N LEU A 297 5.45 5.80 -8.65
CA LEU A 297 4.52 5.84 -7.52
C LEU A 297 3.27 6.68 -7.79
N TYR A 298 3.40 7.81 -8.47
CA TYR A 298 2.25 8.68 -8.75
C TYR A 298 1.29 8.10 -9.79
N ARG A 299 1.75 7.13 -10.59
CA ARG A 299 0.93 6.41 -11.58
C ARG A 299 0.35 5.11 -11.04
N SER A 300 0.89 4.58 -9.94
CA SER A 300 0.49 3.31 -9.31
C SER A 300 -0.69 3.42 -8.37
#